data_AF-A0A353JB28-F1
#
_entry.id   AF-A0A353JB28-F1
#
_cell.length_a   1.000
_cell.length_b   1.000
_cell.length_c   1.000
_cell.angle_alpha   90.00
_cell.angle_beta   90.00
_cell.angle_gamma   90.00
#
_symmetry.space_group_name_H-M   'P 1'
#
loop_
_entity.id
_entity.type
_entity.pdbx_description
1 polymer ?
#
loop_
_entity_poly.entity_id
_entity_poly.type
_entity_poly.pdbx_seq_one_letter_code
_entity_poly.pdbx_strand_id
1 'polypeptide(L)'
;MTKIKRFIPLLFIIGTTLTGCGEEKEVIEKTTLLEMNALLQGSLYKTEINNSSKATFSEYYTKDDSSIQEENETWNIYSNETAGIEGNKKITYPKTNSVVEDSYDKIVKRIKYSNADIIYFVTDYKDGTKRTDWVDKGDFLPVVKTGSEDYDGVQYLLESSVPGQLSKQVSLIAAQFIQSQFTSNINVQSSIPQGYKSTLGNETKYYIEPFSYSYKEDNINTNIKVSFEFVTKDSKLVSFKSNYEQIDTNSDDSEDNYSVKDENTYEVFYDNRAQAPQSLINPEDYFIQEVSEVEATYYDEKGKEVIVSLNEIPTNTYIHFKAKNYVPAKSIDIDLYAIEGASSSNEKVMVIDGSSFHSEKSGTATIKAYTATGVEVSFDITVVPVPLKEISYTDTYSDIENDKGVKYVYSGITYDKITLTLSPSDAEKEDIYFVVDKPELVTITPTIESTVISYTYEISSTAKAGDSFTVTFTSKAFPDIKKEVTYFVKEAITGEAVTNYLTSHTYKWTHLYSNTTGILTFIDSTTGKIEYSNGDVTTFTYTINGKKINITITSENPLRDYNGEGEILLDLSKIVLGDGINVRDTFVVQ
;
A
#
# COMPACT_ATOMS: atom_id res chain seq x y z
N MET A 1 -93.59 15.74 52.00
CA MET A 1 -94.37 15.50 50.76
C MET A 1 -93.60 14.44 49.98
N THR A 2 -94.00 13.18 50.10
CA THR A 2 -93.18 12.03 49.68
C THR A 2 -94.10 10.86 49.31
N LYS A 3 -93.93 10.29 48.10
CA LYS A 3 -94.50 9.00 47.63
C LYS A 3 -93.50 8.41 46.61
N ILE A 4 -92.82 7.26 46.84
CA ILE A 4 -93.26 5.83 46.77
C ILE A 4 -93.33 5.36 45.28
N LYS A 5 -92.72 4.25 44.77
CA LYS A 5 -92.57 2.81 45.19
C LYS A 5 -91.45 2.12 44.31
N ARG A 6 -90.50 1.31 44.83
CA ARG A 6 -90.45 -0.19 45.03
C ARG A 6 -90.38 -1.03 43.71
N PHE A 7 -89.74 -2.21 43.54
CA PHE A 7 -89.12 -3.27 44.40
C PHE A 7 -88.33 -4.29 43.52
N ILE A 8 -87.44 -5.10 44.13
CA ILE A 8 -86.68 -6.28 43.61
C ILE A 8 -87.50 -7.61 43.83
N PRO A 9 -87.17 -8.80 43.27
CA PRO A 9 -86.12 -9.73 43.79
C PRO A 9 -85.31 -10.48 42.68
N LEU A 10 -84.00 -10.74 42.81
CA LEU A 10 -83.27 -11.79 43.56
C LEU A 10 -83.49 -13.25 43.06
N LEU A 11 -82.43 -13.90 42.54
CA LEU A 11 -82.13 -15.31 42.85
C LEU A 11 -80.61 -15.61 42.74
N PHE A 12 -80.12 -16.29 43.77
CA PHE A 12 -78.76 -16.76 44.04
C PHE A 12 -78.72 -18.27 43.74
N ILE A 13 -77.68 -18.78 43.06
CA ILE A 13 -77.18 -20.18 43.17
C ILE A 13 -75.65 -20.09 42.93
N ILE A 14 -74.82 -19.98 43.98
CA ILE A 14 -74.03 -21.04 44.64
C ILE A 14 -73.22 -21.90 43.67
N GLY A 15 -71.89 -21.86 43.85
CA GLY A 15 -70.93 -22.59 43.06
C GLY A 15 -71.00 -24.10 43.22
N THR A 16 -70.56 -24.76 42.16
CA THR A 16 -69.90 -26.06 42.25
C THR A 16 -68.48 -25.87 41.75
N THR A 17 -67.52 -26.10 42.64
CA THR A 17 -66.15 -26.45 42.30
C THR A 17 -66.19 -27.63 41.33
N LEU A 18 -65.96 -27.35 40.05
CA LEU A 18 -65.47 -28.33 39.10
C LEU A 18 -64.03 -27.93 38.84
N THR A 19 -63.12 -28.76 39.31
CA THR A 19 -61.71 -28.81 38.93
C THR A 19 -61.67 -29.07 37.43
N GLY A 20 -61.88 -28.01 36.65
CA GLY A 20 -61.78 -28.04 35.21
C GLY A 20 -60.32 -27.97 34.84
N CYS A 21 -59.83 -29.03 34.20
CA CYS A 21 -58.63 -28.98 33.38
C CYS A 21 -58.85 -27.84 32.36
N GLY A 22 -58.33 -26.64 32.65
CA GLY A 22 -58.47 -25.49 31.78
C GLY A 22 -57.60 -25.72 30.56
N GLU A 23 -58.21 -25.93 29.40
CA GLU A 23 -57.51 -25.78 28.14
C GLU A 23 -56.89 -24.38 28.12
N GLU A 24 -55.56 -24.30 28.10
CA GLU A 24 -54.85 -23.04 27.90
C GLU A 24 -55.34 -22.46 26.57
N LYS A 25 -55.98 -21.29 26.64
CA LYS A 25 -56.48 -20.60 25.44
C LYS A 25 -55.35 -19.78 24.85
N GLU A 26 -55.07 -20.01 23.59
CA GLU A 26 -54.18 -19.18 22.79
C GLU A 26 -54.74 -17.75 22.69
N VAL A 27 -53.92 -16.76 23.03
CA VAL A 27 -54.27 -15.33 22.93
C VAL A 27 -53.44 -14.68 21.84
N ILE A 28 -54.11 -14.17 20.79
CA ILE A 28 -53.48 -13.48 19.67
C ILE A 28 -53.68 -11.96 19.81
N GLU A 29 -52.58 -11.22 19.81
CA GLU A 29 -52.56 -9.76 19.92
C GLU A 29 -51.74 -9.15 18.77
N LYS A 30 -52.06 -7.90 18.42
CA LYS A 30 -51.26 -7.11 17.48
C LYS A 30 -50.05 -6.53 18.22
N THR A 31 -48.91 -6.45 17.54
CA THR A 31 -47.69 -5.76 18.01
C THR A 31 -46.93 -5.16 16.83
N THR A 32 -46.10 -4.17 17.08
CA THR A 32 -45.34 -3.51 16.02
C THR A 32 -44.00 -4.19 15.78
N LEU A 33 -43.48 -4.11 14.55
CA LEU A 33 -42.12 -4.57 14.25
C LEU A 33 -41.05 -3.81 15.06
N LEU A 34 -41.31 -2.55 15.41
CA LEU A 34 -40.42 -1.76 16.26
C LEU A 34 -40.35 -2.33 17.68
N GLU A 35 -41.48 -2.73 18.27
CA GLU A 35 -41.53 -3.40 19.58
C GLU A 35 -40.81 -4.74 19.55
N MET A 36 -41.03 -5.55 18.50
CA MET A 36 -40.31 -6.82 18.32
C MET A 36 -38.80 -6.58 18.23
N ASN A 37 -38.37 -5.60 17.43
CA ASN A 37 -36.96 -5.27 17.24
C ASN A 37 -36.31 -4.78 18.55
N ALA A 38 -37.01 -3.92 19.31
CA ALA A 38 -36.55 -3.45 20.63
C ALA A 38 -36.42 -4.60 21.65
N LEU A 39 -37.33 -5.57 21.62
CA LEU A 39 -37.27 -6.75 22.47
C LEU A 39 -36.04 -7.62 22.15
N LEU A 40 -35.79 -7.85 20.86
CA LEU A 40 -34.68 -8.64 20.34
C LEU A 40 -33.32 -8.00 20.66
N GLN A 41 -33.15 -6.70 20.44
CA GLN A 41 -31.91 -5.98 20.75
C GLN A 41 -31.73 -5.69 22.26
N GLY A 42 -32.81 -5.78 23.02
CA GLY A 42 -32.85 -5.45 24.44
C GLY A 42 -32.66 -6.66 25.35
N SER A 43 -33.74 -7.06 26.01
CA SER A 43 -33.68 -8.09 27.05
C SER A 43 -33.40 -9.49 26.50
N LEU A 44 -33.88 -9.83 25.30
CA LEU A 44 -33.62 -11.14 24.71
C LEU A 44 -32.15 -11.32 24.37
N TYR A 45 -31.53 -10.36 23.67
CA TYR A 45 -30.10 -10.35 23.40
C TYR A 45 -29.25 -10.47 24.67
N LYS A 46 -29.50 -9.63 25.68
CA LYS A 46 -28.76 -9.67 26.95
C LYS A 46 -28.92 -11.01 27.66
N THR A 47 -30.12 -11.60 27.62
CA THR A 47 -30.37 -12.90 28.25
C THR A 47 -29.69 -14.02 27.48
N GLU A 48 -29.72 -13.97 26.15
CA GLU A 48 -29.04 -14.92 25.28
C GLU A 48 -27.53 -14.93 25.53
N ILE A 49 -26.82 -13.83 25.30
CA ILE A 49 -25.34 -13.81 25.37
C ILE A 49 -24.80 -14.24 26.75
N ASN A 50 -25.53 -13.92 27.81
CA ASN A 50 -25.09 -14.23 29.17
C ASN A 50 -25.47 -15.65 29.61
N ASN A 51 -26.58 -16.21 29.13
CA ASN A 51 -27.15 -17.42 29.71
C ASN A 51 -27.37 -18.58 28.74
N SER A 52 -27.26 -18.39 27.41
CA SER A 52 -27.40 -19.50 26.47
C SER A 52 -26.25 -20.49 26.66
N SER A 53 -26.53 -21.78 26.53
CA SER A 53 -25.54 -22.86 26.59
C SER A 53 -25.28 -23.47 25.22
N LYS A 54 -26.23 -23.35 24.30
CA LYS A 54 -26.14 -23.91 22.96
C LYS A 54 -27.02 -23.13 21.99
N ALA A 55 -26.61 -23.08 20.73
CA ALA A 55 -27.46 -22.68 19.63
C ALA A 55 -27.27 -23.64 18.44
N THR A 56 -28.32 -23.85 17.66
CA THR A 56 -28.25 -24.56 16.38
C THR A 56 -28.71 -23.62 15.26
N PHE A 57 -28.14 -23.82 14.08
CA PHE A 57 -28.42 -23.04 12.89
C PHE A 57 -28.52 -23.97 11.68
N SER A 58 -29.50 -23.71 10.83
CA SER A 58 -29.66 -24.34 9.52
C SER A 58 -30.07 -23.28 8.50
N GLU A 59 -29.35 -23.21 7.40
CA GLU A 59 -29.64 -22.35 6.25
C GLU A 59 -29.82 -23.20 5.00
N TYR A 60 -30.83 -22.83 4.23
CA TYR A 60 -31.09 -23.34 2.89
C TYR A 60 -31.21 -22.15 1.95
N TYR A 61 -30.20 -21.96 1.10
CA TYR A 61 -30.11 -20.87 0.15
C TYR A 61 -30.09 -21.40 -1.29
N THR A 62 -30.96 -20.90 -2.16
CA THR A 62 -30.94 -21.23 -3.59
C THR A 62 -30.79 -19.99 -4.44
N LYS A 63 -29.91 -20.07 -5.43
CA LYS A 63 -29.74 -19.04 -6.46
C LYS A 63 -30.07 -19.67 -7.81
N ASP A 64 -31.33 -19.51 -8.21
CA ASP A 64 -31.90 -20.06 -9.43
C ASP A 64 -31.56 -21.55 -9.60
N ASP A 65 -31.30 -22.02 -10.83
CA ASP A 65 -30.79 -23.35 -11.13
C ASP A 65 -29.24 -23.44 -11.04
N SER A 66 -28.58 -22.36 -10.59
CA SER A 66 -27.12 -22.26 -10.56
C SER A 66 -26.51 -22.98 -9.37
N SER A 67 -27.07 -22.79 -8.16
CA SER A 67 -26.56 -23.42 -6.94
C SER A 67 -27.60 -23.49 -5.82
N ILE A 68 -27.47 -24.54 -5.01
CA ILE A 68 -28.17 -24.76 -3.76
C ILE A 68 -27.11 -24.88 -2.68
N GLN A 69 -27.20 -24.04 -1.64
CA GLN A 69 -26.29 -24.02 -0.50
C GLN A 69 -27.06 -24.46 0.75
N GLU A 70 -26.47 -25.38 1.48
CA GLU A 70 -26.96 -25.88 2.77
C GLU A 70 -25.85 -25.66 3.79
N GLU A 71 -26.16 -25.00 4.90
CA GLU A 71 -25.25 -24.84 6.02
C GLU A 71 -25.93 -25.26 7.31
N ASN A 72 -25.22 -26.04 8.13
CA ASN A 72 -25.68 -26.39 9.47
C ASN A 72 -24.55 -26.12 10.46
N GLU A 73 -24.87 -25.49 11.59
CA GLU A 73 -23.93 -25.26 12.68
C GLU A 73 -24.55 -25.60 14.03
N THR A 74 -23.73 -26.11 14.95
CA THR A 74 -24.06 -26.26 16.36
C THR A 74 -23.01 -25.54 17.20
N TRP A 75 -23.44 -24.55 17.95
CA TRP A 75 -22.63 -23.78 18.90
C TRP A 75 -22.83 -24.32 20.30
N ASN A 76 -21.75 -24.68 20.99
CA ASN A 76 -21.77 -25.09 22.40
C ASN A 76 -20.96 -24.08 23.22
N ILE A 77 -21.57 -23.48 24.23
CA ILE A 77 -20.99 -22.42 25.05
C ILE A 77 -20.67 -22.99 26.44
N TYR A 78 -19.41 -22.88 26.82
CA TYR A 78 -18.86 -23.49 28.04
C TYR A 78 -18.66 -22.47 29.15
N SER A 79 -18.55 -22.95 30.39
CA SER A 79 -18.45 -22.11 31.58
C SER A 79 -17.09 -21.38 31.72
N ASN A 80 -16.08 -21.79 30.96
CA ASN A 80 -14.71 -21.26 30.98
C ASN A 80 -14.45 -20.28 29.81
N GLU A 81 -15.46 -19.50 29.40
CA GLU A 81 -15.36 -18.50 28.32
C GLU A 81 -14.81 -19.09 27.01
N THR A 82 -15.34 -20.27 26.65
CA THR A 82 -15.03 -20.98 25.41
C THR A 82 -16.34 -21.30 24.70
N ALA A 83 -16.38 -21.16 23.38
CA ALA A 83 -17.42 -21.67 22.51
C ALA A 83 -16.80 -22.63 21.49
N GLY A 84 -17.33 -23.85 21.41
CA GLY A 84 -16.97 -24.83 20.39
C GLY A 84 -18.10 -24.94 19.38
N ILE A 85 -17.79 -24.84 18.10
CA ILE A 85 -18.77 -24.84 17.01
C ILE A 85 -18.44 -25.99 16.08
N GLU A 86 -19.43 -26.80 15.74
CA GLU A 86 -19.30 -27.85 14.72
C GLU A 86 -20.22 -27.48 13.57
N GLY A 87 -19.72 -27.50 12.34
CA GLY A 87 -20.50 -27.12 11.17
C GLY A 87 -20.24 -27.95 9.94
N ASN A 88 -21.17 -27.85 8.98
CA ASN A 88 -21.08 -28.45 7.67
C ASN A 88 -21.65 -27.48 6.64
N LYS A 89 -20.93 -27.33 5.52
CA LYS A 89 -21.35 -26.56 4.35
C LYS A 89 -21.39 -27.47 3.15
N LYS A 90 -22.48 -27.40 2.38
CA LYS A 90 -22.70 -28.15 1.16
C LYS A 90 -23.22 -27.25 0.07
N ILE A 91 -22.63 -27.34 -1.11
CA ILE A 91 -23.05 -26.61 -2.31
C ILE A 91 -23.30 -27.63 -3.42
N THR A 92 -24.53 -27.64 -3.92
CA THR A 92 -24.94 -28.42 -5.09
C THR A 92 -25.06 -27.49 -6.28
N TYR A 93 -24.48 -27.87 -7.42
CA TYR A 93 -24.59 -27.18 -8.70
C TYR A 93 -25.45 -28.02 -9.66
N PRO A 94 -26.76 -27.73 -9.76
CA PRO A 94 -27.69 -28.57 -10.53
C PRO A 94 -27.28 -28.72 -12.01
N LYS A 95 -26.84 -27.64 -12.66
CA LYS A 95 -26.42 -27.62 -14.07
C LYS A 95 -25.29 -28.59 -14.41
N THR A 96 -24.31 -28.71 -13.52
CA THR A 96 -23.13 -29.56 -13.71
C THR A 96 -23.25 -30.90 -12.98
N ASN A 97 -24.34 -31.10 -12.22
CA ASN A 97 -24.55 -32.24 -11.34
C ASN A 97 -23.36 -32.50 -10.39
N SER A 98 -22.74 -31.42 -9.89
CA SER A 98 -21.59 -31.48 -8.99
C SER A 98 -21.96 -31.03 -7.58
N VAL A 99 -21.39 -31.69 -6.57
CA VAL A 99 -21.58 -31.37 -5.15
C VAL A 99 -20.20 -31.16 -4.52
N VAL A 100 -20.09 -30.10 -3.73
CA VAL A 100 -18.91 -29.82 -2.91
C VAL A 100 -19.40 -29.65 -1.47
N GLU A 101 -18.81 -30.37 -0.53
CA GLU A 101 -19.25 -30.38 0.87
C GLU A 101 -18.05 -30.52 1.80
N ASP A 102 -17.96 -29.75 2.87
CA ASP A 102 -16.95 -29.93 3.93
C ASP A 102 -17.56 -29.71 5.31
N SER A 103 -16.94 -30.32 6.32
CA SER A 103 -17.24 -30.03 7.73
C SER A 103 -16.08 -29.27 8.36
N TYR A 104 -16.41 -28.44 9.34
CA TYR A 104 -15.43 -27.66 10.06
C TYR A 104 -15.73 -27.65 11.56
N ASP A 105 -14.68 -27.45 12.33
CA ASP A 105 -14.77 -27.16 13.75
C ASP A 105 -14.30 -25.72 13.96
N LYS A 106 -14.99 -24.93 14.79
CA LYS A 106 -14.56 -23.59 15.20
C LYS A 106 -14.40 -23.52 16.71
N ILE A 107 -13.50 -22.65 17.15
CA ILE A 107 -13.39 -22.29 18.55
C ILE A 107 -13.31 -20.79 18.70
N VAL A 108 -14.11 -20.27 19.64
CA VAL A 108 -13.95 -18.91 20.18
C VAL A 108 -13.52 -19.06 21.64
N LYS A 109 -12.34 -18.56 22.00
CA LYS A 109 -11.78 -18.80 23.34
C LYS A 109 -11.05 -17.58 23.87
N ARG A 110 -11.43 -17.13 25.07
CA ARG A 110 -10.63 -16.16 25.81
C ARG A 110 -9.48 -16.87 26.53
N ILE A 111 -8.26 -16.37 26.33
CA ILE A 111 -7.05 -16.82 27.02
C ILE A 111 -6.44 -15.64 27.74
N LYS A 112 -6.01 -15.90 28.97
CA LYS A 112 -5.33 -14.94 29.82
C LYS A 112 -3.85 -15.26 29.88
N TYR A 113 -3.04 -14.37 29.33
CA TYR A 113 -1.59 -14.33 29.53
C TYR A 113 -1.26 -13.45 30.74
N SER A 114 -0.04 -13.56 31.26
CA SER A 114 0.36 -12.89 32.51
C SER A 114 0.04 -11.39 32.55
N ASN A 115 0.12 -10.69 31.41
CA ASN A 115 -0.13 -9.25 31.30
C ASN A 115 -1.18 -8.86 30.24
N ALA A 116 -1.79 -9.82 29.54
CA ALA A 116 -2.70 -9.55 28.42
C ALA A 116 -3.83 -10.58 28.40
N ASP A 117 -5.04 -10.13 28.08
CA ASP A 117 -6.17 -11.00 27.78
C ASP A 117 -6.41 -10.96 26.28
N ILE A 118 -6.63 -12.11 25.65
CA ILE A 118 -6.83 -12.24 24.20
C ILE A 118 -8.05 -13.14 23.97
N ILE A 119 -8.85 -12.85 22.96
CA ILE A 119 -9.88 -13.77 22.45
C ILE A 119 -9.48 -14.27 21.07
N TYR A 120 -9.44 -15.59 20.92
CA TYR A 120 -9.13 -16.26 19.66
C TYR A 120 -10.40 -16.65 18.92
N PHE A 121 -10.34 -16.61 17.59
CA PHE A 121 -11.35 -17.10 16.66
C PHE A 121 -10.66 -18.02 15.66
N VAL A 122 -10.90 -19.32 15.74
CA VAL A 122 -10.27 -20.30 14.85
C VAL A 122 -11.34 -21.14 14.17
N THR A 123 -11.15 -21.43 12.88
CA THR A 123 -11.94 -22.37 12.09
C THR A 123 -10.99 -23.38 11.43
N ASP A 124 -11.24 -24.66 11.66
CA ASP A 124 -10.50 -25.82 11.16
C ASP A 124 -11.38 -26.59 10.17
N TYR A 125 -11.06 -26.56 8.88
CA TYR A 125 -11.80 -27.33 7.87
C TYR A 125 -11.17 -28.70 7.70
N LYS A 126 -12.00 -29.76 7.72
CA LYS A 126 -11.47 -31.13 7.65
C LYS A 126 -10.76 -31.44 6.35
N ASP A 127 -11.31 -30.99 5.22
CA ASP A 127 -10.72 -31.25 3.90
C ASP A 127 -10.11 -30.00 3.24
N GLY A 128 -10.34 -28.79 3.77
CA GLY A 128 -9.51 -27.56 3.69
C GLY A 128 -9.06 -27.05 2.31
N THR A 129 -9.41 -27.78 1.25
CA THR A 129 -8.90 -27.65 -0.13
C THR A 129 -10.02 -27.82 -1.14
N LYS A 130 -11.25 -28.03 -0.66
CA LYS A 130 -12.45 -28.18 -1.48
C LYS A 130 -12.82 -26.88 -2.18
N ARG A 131 -12.51 -25.74 -1.57
CA ARG A 131 -12.62 -24.40 -2.16
C ARG A 131 -11.60 -23.45 -1.53
N THR A 132 -11.27 -22.36 -2.23
CA THR A 132 -10.37 -21.32 -1.72
C THR A 132 -10.89 -20.62 -0.46
N ASP A 133 -12.21 -20.57 -0.28
CA ASP A 133 -12.85 -19.97 0.89
C ASP A 133 -13.03 -20.93 2.08
N TRP A 134 -12.87 -22.25 1.85
CA TRP A 134 -12.99 -23.34 2.83
C TRP A 134 -11.60 -23.82 3.22
N VAL A 135 -10.86 -22.93 3.86
CA VAL A 135 -9.51 -23.12 4.35
C VAL A 135 -9.47 -22.75 5.83
N ASP A 136 -8.50 -23.30 6.55
CA ASP A 136 -8.26 -22.97 7.95
C ASP A 136 -8.08 -21.46 8.14
N LYS A 137 -8.67 -20.93 9.22
CA LYS A 137 -8.65 -19.51 9.56
C LYS A 137 -8.45 -19.34 11.07
N GLY A 138 -7.82 -18.24 11.42
CA GLY A 138 -7.38 -17.95 12.78
C GLY A 138 -7.18 -16.45 12.89
N ASP A 139 -7.84 -15.87 13.86
CA ASP A 139 -7.74 -14.46 14.19
C ASP A 139 -7.78 -14.31 15.72
N PHE A 140 -7.33 -13.17 16.23
CA PHE A 140 -7.41 -12.86 17.64
C PHE A 140 -7.55 -11.35 17.87
N LEU A 141 -8.21 -11.01 18.96
CA LEU A 141 -8.31 -9.62 19.41
C LEU A 141 -7.84 -9.51 20.86
N PRO A 142 -7.05 -8.49 21.21
CA PRO A 142 -6.78 -8.17 22.61
C PRO A 142 -8.09 -7.78 23.30
N VAL A 143 -8.28 -8.22 24.54
CA VAL A 143 -9.43 -7.87 25.36
C VAL A 143 -9.03 -6.78 26.34
N VAL A 144 -9.72 -5.64 26.28
CA VAL A 144 -9.43 -4.46 27.09
C VAL A 144 -10.62 -4.07 27.96
N LYS A 145 -10.33 -3.51 29.14
CA LYS A 145 -11.36 -3.07 30.09
C LYS A 145 -12.09 -1.81 29.66
N THR A 146 -11.37 -0.92 28.99
CA THR A 146 -11.83 0.42 28.62
C THR A 146 -11.24 0.80 27.27
N GLY A 147 -12.04 1.44 26.44
CA GLY A 147 -11.65 1.91 25.12
C GLY A 147 -12.81 2.64 24.45
N SER A 148 -12.58 3.19 23.26
CA SER A 148 -13.66 3.63 22.37
C SER A 148 -14.51 2.43 21.90
N GLU A 149 -15.81 2.60 21.83
CA GLU A 149 -16.72 1.63 21.20
C GLU A 149 -16.45 1.54 19.68
N ASP A 150 -15.91 2.59 19.05
CA ASP A 150 -15.60 2.62 17.62
C ASP A 150 -14.52 1.61 17.20
N TYR A 151 -13.71 1.14 18.15
CA TYR A 151 -12.65 0.16 17.91
C TYR A 151 -12.97 -1.23 18.48
N ASP A 152 -14.10 -1.37 19.17
CA ASP A 152 -14.57 -2.64 19.75
C ASP A 152 -15.01 -3.61 18.64
N GLY A 153 -14.42 -4.80 18.62
CA GLY A 153 -14.57 -5.78 17.55
C GLY A 153 -13.75 -5.50 16.28
N VAL A 154 -12.87 -4.49 16.30
CA VAL A 154 -12.01 -4.13 15.15
C VAL A 154 -10.52 -4.20 15.50
N GLN A 155 -10.10 -3.46 16.54
CA GLN A 155 -8.69 -3.45 16.99
C GLN A 155 -8.51 -4.20 18.32
N TYR A 156 -9.56 -4.21 19.14
CA TYR A 156 -9.64 -4.93 20.40
C TYR A 156 -11.09 -5.31 20.66
N LEU A 157 -11.32 -6.07 21.72
CA LEU A 157 -12.65 -6.34 22.25
C LEU A 157 -12.79 -5.75 23.66
N LEU A 158 -13.85 -5.00 23.93
CA LEU A 158 -14.20 -4.59 25.29
C LEU A 158 -14.60 -5.82 26.10
N GLU A 159 -14.23 -5.87 27.38
CA GLU A 159 -14.61 -6.98 28.28
C GLU A 159 -16.14 -7.24 28.28
N SER A 160 -16.96 -6.20 28.13
CA SER A 160 -18.42 -6.30 28.05
C SER A 160 -18.94 -7.01 26.80
N SER A 161 -18.13 -7.08 25.75
CA SER A 161 -18.49 -7.60 24.42
C SER A 161 -18.09 -9.06 24.24
N VAL A 162 -17.22 -9.59 25.11
CA VAL A 162 -16.79 -11.01 25.14
C VAL A 162 -17.97 -11.99 25.13
N PRO A 163 -19.02 -11.84 25.97
CA PRO A 163 -20.15 -12.78 25.97
C PRO A 163 -20.89 -12.83 24.62
N GLY A 164 -20.94 -11.71 23.90
CA GLY A 164 -21.52 -11.65 22.56
C GLY A 164 -20.74 -12.51 21.58
N GLN A 165 -19.41 -12.42 21.60
CA GLN A 165 -18.53 -13.18 20.69
C GLN A 165 -18.55 -14.70 20.92
N LEU A 166 -18.85 -15.12 22.16
CA LEU A 166 -19.01 -16.54 22.51
C LEU A 166 -20.37 -17.11 22.11
N SER A 167 -21.33 -16.26 21.73
CA SER A 167 -22.71 -16.63 21.38
C SER A 167 -22.96 -16.50 19.88
N LYS A 168 -23.96 -17.23 19.36
CA LYS A 168 -24.43 -17.06 17.97
C LYS A 168 -25.18 -15.74 17.75
N GLN A 169 -25.69 -15.11 18.82
CA GLN A 169 -26.42 -13.84 18.79
C GLN A 169 -27.70 -13.89 17.92
N VAL A 170 -28.47 -14.96 18.03
CA VAL A 170 -29.72 -15.19 17.27
C VAL A 170 -30.71 -14.03 17.45
N SER A 171 -30.80 -13.43 18.64
CA SER A 171 -31.63 -12.26 18.87
C SER A 171 -31.23 -11.08 17.99
N LEU A 172 -29.93 -10.82 17.83
CA LEU A 172 -29.43 -9.74 16.99
C LEU A 172 -29.60 -10.04 15.50
N ILE A 173 -29.38 -11.30 15.09
CA ILE A 173 -29.64 -11.76 13.71
C ILE A 173 -31.12 -11.54 13.34
N ALA A 174 -32.05 -11.93 14.22
CA ALA A 174 -33.48 -11.73 14.01
C ALA A 174 -33.85 -10.24 13.94
N ALA A 175 -33.26 -9.41 14.81
CA ALA A 175 -33.43 -7.97 14.80
C ALA A 175 -32.95 -7.34 13.48
N GLN A 176 -31.77 -7.74 13.00
CA GLN A 176 -31.20 -7.29 11.74
C GLN A 176 -32.07 -7.69 10.55
N PHE A 177 -32.61 -8.91 10.53
CA PHE A 177 -33.56 -9.34 9.50
C PHE A 177 -34.82 -8.47 9.48
N ILE A 178 -35.43 -8.21 10.64
CA ILE A 178 -36.61 -7.33 10.73
C ILE A 178 -36.27 -5.92 10.24
N GLN A 179 -35.09 -5.43 10.61
CA GLN A 179 -34.65 -4.10 10.23
C GLN A 179 -34.41 -3.98 8.72
N SER A 180 -33.66 -4.91 8.14
CA SER A 180 -33.27 -4.90 6.74
C SER A 180 -34.46 -5.11 5.81
N GLN A 181 -35.37 -6.02 6.17
CA GLN A 181 -36.48 -6.38 5.30
C GLN A 181 -37.69 -5.44 5.43
N PHE A 182 -37.88 -4.79 6.57
CA PHE A 182 -39.09 -3.99 6.83
C PHE A 182 -38.82 -2.55 7.26
N THR A 183 -38.17 -2.32 8.40
CA THR A 183 -38.18 -0.97 9.01
C THR A 183 -37.24 0.02 8.32
N SER A 184 -36.17 -0.48 7.69
CA SER A 184 -35.20 0.33 6.94
C SER A 184 -35.34 0.18 5.42
N ASN A 185 -36.24 -0.69 4.94
CA ASN A 185 -36.44 -0.93 3.51
C ASN A 185 -37.36 0.12 2.88
N ILE A 186 -36.81 0.99 2.04
CA ILE A 186 -37.55 2.09 1.39
C ILE A 186 -38.75 1.60 0.56
N ASN A 187 -38.68 0.40 -0.01
CA ASN A 187 -39.74 -0.19 -0.82
C ASN A 187 -40.93 -0.67 0.02
N VAL A 188 -40.76 -0.79 1.35
CA VAL A 188 -41.77 -1.31 2.28
C VAL A 188 -42.20 -0.25 3.31
N GLN A 189 -41.47 0.86 3.44
CA GLN A 189 -41.75 1.90 4.46
C GLN A 189 -43.18 2.46 4.42
N SER A 190 -43.81 2.51 3.24
CA SER A 190 -45.21 2.97 3.08
C SER A 190 -46.26 1.89 3.37
N SER A 191 -45.85 0.62 3.51
CA SER A 191 -46.72 -0.55 3.62
C SER A 191 -46.17 -1.60 4.61
N ILE A 192 -45.55 -1.15 5.70
CA ILE A 192 -44.98 -2.03 6.72
C ILE A 192 -46.07 -2.99 7.25
N PRO A 193 -45.83 -4.33 7.21
CA PRO A 193 -46.82 -5.30 7.65
C PRO A 193 -47.07 -5.22 9.15
N GLN A 194 -48.29 -5.60 9.55
CA GLN A 194 -48.66 -5.74 10.95
C GLN A 194 -48.00 -6.99 11.55
N GLY A 195 -47.31 -6.82 12.68
CA GLY A 195 -46.83 -7.93 13.49
C GLY A 195 -47.91 -8.49 14.42
N TYR A 196 -47.79 -9.77 14.74
CA TYR A 196 -48.66 -10.48 15.67
C TYR A 196 -47.82 -11.16 16.76
N LYS A 197 -48.41 -11.28 17.95
CA LYS A 197 -47.90 -12.17 18.98
C LYS A 197 -49.00 -13.10 19.44
N SER A 198 -48.71 -14.39 19.48
CA SER A 198 -49.60 -15.44 19.99
C SER A 198 -48.99 -16.03 21.25
N THR A 199 -49.76 -16.05 22.35
CA THR A 199 -49.31 -16.58 23.64
C THR A 199 -50.10 -17.84 23.98
N LEU A 200 -49.38 -18.92 24.29
CA LEU A 200 -49.92 -20.19 24.79
C LEU A 200 -49.07 -20.69 25.95
N GLY A 201 -49.65 -20.75 27.15
CA GLY A 201 -48.91 -21.10 28.36
C GLY A 201 -47.79 -20.10 28.66
N ASN A 202 -46.55 -20.59 28.76
CA ASN A 202 -45.35 -19.77 28.94
C ASN A 202 -44.59 -19.46 27.65
N GLU A 203 -45.15 -19.82 26.50
CA GLU A 203 -44.58 -19.57 25.18
C GLU A 203 -45.31 -18.43 24.47
N THR A 204 -44.54 -17.52 23.89
CA THR A 204 -45.04 -16.43 23.06
C THR A 204 -44.35 -16.46 21.71
N LYS A 205 -45.12 -16.69 20.64
CA LYS A 205 -44.69 -16.64 19.25
C LYS A 205 -44.94 -15.25 18.68
N TYR A 206 -43.92 -14.59 18.20
CA TYR A 206 -43.97 -13.33 17.47
C TYR A 206 -43.77 -13.62 15.98
N TYR A 207 -44.63 -13.09 15.11
CA TYR A 207 -44.56 -13.39 13.69
C TYR A 207 -45.20 -12.31 12.82
N ILE A 208 -44.89 -12.37 11.53
CA ILE A 208 -45.69 -11.76 10.47
C ILE A 208 -46.28 -12.85 9.60
N GLU A 209 -47.47 -12.63 9.07
CA GLU A 209 -47.96 -13.45 7.95
C GLU A 209 -47.07 -13.20 6.70
N PRO A 210 -46.98 -14.16 5.76
CA PRO A 210 -46.23 -13.95 4.52
C PRO A 210 -46.62 -12.63 3.84
N PHE A 211 -45.65 -11.72 3.78
CA PHE A 211 -45.82 -10.40 3.21
C PHE A 211 -45.14 -10.37 1.84
N SER A 212 -45.87 -9.91 0.83
CA SER A 212 -45.36 -9.77 -0.53
C SER A 212 -45.47 -8.34 -0.99
N TYR A 213 -44.42 -7.87 -1.66
CA TYR A 213 -44.39 -6.58 -2.33
C TYR A 213 -43.61 -6.69 -3.63
N SER A 214 -43.89 -5.76 -4.54
CA SER A 214 -43.20 -5.71 -5.83
C SER A 214 -42.81 -4.27 -6.11
N TYR A 215 -41.66 -4.10 -6.74
CA TYR A 215 -41.22 -2.81 -7.26
C TYR A 215 -40.58 -3.01 -8.63
N LYS A 216 -40.47 -1.92 -9.38
CA LYS A 216 -39.87 -1.90 -10.70
C LYS A 216 -38.65 -1.00 -10.68
N GLU A 217 -37.53 -1.53 -11.14
CA GLU A 217 -36.29 -0.81 -11.36
C GLU A 217 -35.83 -1.08 -12.79
N ASP A 218 -35.73 -0.02 -13.60
CA ASP A 218 -35.51 -0.10 -15.05
C ASP A 218 -36.49 -1.06 -15.77
N ASN A 219 -35.97 -2.11 -16.41
CA ASN A 219 -36.74 -3.15 -17.11
C ASN A 219 -36.89 -4.41 -16.26
N ILE A 220 -36.64 -4.35 -14.95
CA ILE A 220 -36.76 -5.50 -14.04
C ILE A 220 -37.94 -5.28 -13.11
N ASN A 221 -38.86 -6.24 -13.09
CA ASN A 221 -39.91 -6.34 -12.09
C ASN A 221 -39.44 -7.29 -10.99
N THR A 222 -39.19 -6.76 -9.81
CA THR A 222 -38.77 -7.53 -8.63
C THR A 222 -39.98 -7.83 -7.77
N ASN A 223 -40.23 -9.11 -7.51
CA ASN A 223 -41.27 -9.58 -6.59
C ASN A 223 -40.59 -10.23 -5.38
N ILE A 224 -40.92 -9.74 -4.19
CA ILE A 224 -40.33 -10.25 -2.95
C ILE A 224 -41.44 -10.79 -2.05
N LYS A 225 -41.17 -11.92 -1.41
CA LYS A 225 -42.00 -12.51 -0.37
C LYS A 225 -41.15 -12.77 0.86
N VAL A 226 -41.58 -12.25 2.00
CA VAL A 226 -40.83 -12.35 3.26
C VAL A 226 -41.75 -12.79 4.38
N SER A 227 -41.26 -13.68 5.24
CA SER A 227 -41.92 -14.02 6.51
C SER A 227 -40.88 -14.30 7.58
N PHE A 228 -41.26 -14.13 8.84
CA PHE A 228 -40.47 -14.59 9.96
C PHE A 228 -41.35 -14.94 11.15
N GLU A 229 -40.80 -15.77 12.03
CA GLU A 229 -41.32 -16.02 13.36
C GLU A 229 -40.17 -16.17 14.36
N PHE A 230 -40.36 -15.70 15.59
CA PHE A 230 -39.53 -16.09 16.71
C PHE A 230 -40.39 -16.49 17.91
N VAL A 231 -39.93 -17.46 18.67
CA VAL A 231 -40.64 -17.96 19.86
C VAL A 231 -39.82 -17.61 21.08
N THR A 232 -40.50 -17.11 22.10
CA THR A 232 -39.94 -16.92 23.43
C THR A 232 -40.60 -17.86 24.41
N LYS A 233 -39.82 -18.35 25.39
CA LYS A 233 -40.31 -19.17 26.50
C LYS A 233 -39.69 -18.65 27.78
N ASP A 234 -40.51 -18.37 28.79
CA ASP A 234 -40.03 -17.81 30.07
C ASP A 234 -39.13 -16.56 29.87
N SER A 235 -39.50 -15.69 28.92
CA SER A 235 -38.74 -14.48 28.53
C SER A 235 -37.35 -14.74 27.93
N LYS A 236 -37.10 -15.93 27.40
CA LYS A 236 -35.89 -16.32 26.65
C LYS A 236 -36.25 -16.59 25.19
N LEU A 237 -35.40 -16.21 24.25
CA LEU A 237 -35.58 -16.56 22.84
C LEU A 237 -35.25 -18.05 22.67
N VAL A 238 -36.17 -18.88 22.16
CA VAL A 238 -35.90 -20.31 21.97
C VAL A 238 -35.80 -20.73 20.50
N SER A 239 -36.42 -19.97 19.59
CA SER A 239 -36.27 -20.21 18.15
C SER A 239 -36.49 -18.97 17.32
N PHE A 240 -35.86 -18.92 16.16
CA PHE A 240 -36.12 -17.93 15.10
C PHE A 240 -36.14 -18.64 13.75
N LYS A 241 -37.11 -18.29 12.90
CA LYS A 241 -37.19 -18.76 11.52
C LYS A 241 -37.47 -17.59 10.60
N SER A 242 -36.79 -17.55 9.48
CA SER A 242 -37.04 -16.59 8.41
C SER A 242 -37.14 -17.28 7.07
N ASN A 243 -37.92 -16.70 6.18
CA ASN A 243 -38.00 -17.08 4.78
C ASN A 243 -38.03 -15.80 3.94
N TYR A 244 -37.15 -15.75 2.95
CA TYR A 244 -37.05 -14.70 1.95
C TYR A 244 -37.04 -15.35 0.57
N GLU A 245 -37.87 -14.83 -0.32
CA GLU A 245 -37.97 -15.25 -1.72
C GLU A 245 -38.01 -14.01 -2.60
N GLN A 246 -37.11 -13.93 -3.57
CA GLN A 246 -37.05 -12.88 -4.59
C GLN A 246 -37.17 -13.50 -5.97
N ILE A 247 -38.00 -12.91 -6.82
CA ILE A 247 -38.14 -13.25 -8.23
C ILE A 247 -38.04 -11.96 -9.03
N ASP A 248 -36.95 -11.82 -9.77
CA ASP A 248 -36.75 -10.76 -10.74
C ASP A 248 -37.19 -11.27 -12.11
N THR A 249 -37.98 -10.49 -12.83
CA THR A 249 -38.44 -10.81 -14.17
C THR A 249 -38.13 -9.64 -15.09
N ASN A 250 -37.40 -9.90 -16.17
CA ASN A 250 -37.18 -8.93 -17.21
C ASN A 250 -38.53 -8.61 -17.89
N SER A 251 -38.89 -7.33 -17.93
CA SER A 251 -40.16 -6.89 -18.51
C SER A 251 -40.22 -7.07 -20.02
N ASP A 252 -39.06 -7.16 -20.67
CA ASP A 252 -38.92 -7.32 -22.12
C ASP A 252 -38.79 -8.80 -22.52
N ASP A 253 -38.41 -9.67 -21.58
CA ASP A 253 -38.31 -11.12 -21.78
C ASP A 253 -38.79 -11.86 -20.52
N SER A 254 -40.03 -12.33 -20.54
CA SER A 254 -40.62 -13.04 -19.40
C SER A 254 -39.99 -14.41 -19.11
N GLU A 255 -39.15 -14.92 -20.01
CA GLU A 255 -38.39 -16.16 -19.81
C GLU A 255 -37.04 -15.92 -19.13
N ASP A 256 -36.57 -14.66 -19.07
CA ASP A 256 -35.38 -14.24 -18.34
C ASP A 256 -35.76 -13.84 -16.90
N ASN A 257 -35.75 -14.86 -16.03
CA ASN A 257 -36.01 -14.69 -14.61
C ASN A 257 -34.79 -15.05 -13.75
N TYR A 258 -34.67 -14.36 -12.63
CA TYR A 258 -33.66 -14.65 -11.63
C TYR A 258 -34.38 -14.86 -10.29
N SER A 259 -34.16 -16.02 -9.66
CA SER A 259 -34.82 -16.38 -8.41
C SER A 259 -33.82 -16.62 -7.28
N VAL A 260 -34.13 -16.10 -6.09
CA VAL A 260 -33.38 -16.33 -4.87
C VAL A 260 -34.34 -16.79 -3.79
N LYS A 261 -33.96 -17.82 -3.05
CA LYS A 261 -34.67 -18.28 -1.85
C LYS A 261 -33.67 -18.43 -0.71
N ASP A 262 -34.04 -17.96 0.46
CA ASP A 262 -33.24 -18.06 1.68
C ASP A 262 -34.15 -18.45 2.85
N GLU A 263 -33.89 -19.59 3.46
CA GLU A 263 -34.61 -20.12 4.61
C GLU A 263 -33.64 -20.39 5.75
N ASN A 264 -33.85 -19.71 6.86
CA ASN A 264 -33.01 -19.87 8.05
C ASN A 264 -33.84 -20.39 9.22
N THR A 265 -33.26 -21.30 9.99
CA THR A 265 -33.81 -21.79 11.26
C THR A 265 -32.74 -21.76 12.34
N TYR A 266 -33.09 -21.21 13.49
CA TYR A 266 -32.25 -21.13 14.67
C TYR A 266 -33.00 -21.67 15.89
N GLU A 267 -32.28 -22.37 16.76
CA GLU A 267 -32.78 -22.75 18.09
C GLU A 267 -31.74 -22.38 19.16
N VAL A 268 -32.21 -21.95 20.33
CA VAL A 268 -31.36 -21.51 21.44
C VAL A 268 -31.74 -22.23 22.73
N PHE A 269 -30.74 -22.74 23.43
CA PHE A 269 -30.89 -23.54 24.64
C PHE A 269 -30.20 -22.84 25.82
N TYR A 270 -30.73 -23.05 27.03
CA TYR A 270 -30.32 -22.33 28.26
C TYR A 270 -30.06 -23.29 29.43
N ASP A 271 -29.46 -24.44 29.13
CA ASP A 271 -29.02 -25.39 30.15
C ASP A 271 -27.82 -24.84 30.94
N ASN A 272 -27.43 -25.51 32.02
CA ASN A 272 -26.18 -25.17 32.70
C ASN A 272 -24.99 -25.42 31.77
N ARG A 273 -24.16 -24.39 31.56
CA ARG A 273 -22.93 -24.50 30.75
C ARG A 273 -21.98 -25.52 31.37
N ALA A 274 -21.56 -26.50 30.58
CA ALA A 274 -20.54 -27.48 30.99
C ALA A 274 -19.13 -26.87 30.89
N GLN A 275 -18.14 -27.56 31.46
CA GLN A 275 -16.73 -27.26 31.17
C GLN A 275 -16.38 -27.70 29.75
N ALA A 276 -15.52 -26.93 29.07
CA ALA A 276 -15.07 -27.28 27.73
C ALA A 276 -14.32 -28.63 27.71
N PRO A 277 -14.61 -29.53 26.75
CA PRO A 277 -13.86 -30.76 26.60
C PRO A 277 -12.43 -30.48 26.11
N GLN A 278 -11.48 -31.32 26.52
CA GLN A 278 -10.08 -31.21 26.07
C GLN A 278 -9.88 -31.56 24.58
N SER A 279 -10.89 -32.12 23.93
CA SER A 279 -10.86 -32.48 22.51
C SER A 279 -11.15 -31.32 21.56
N LEU A 280 -11.50 -30.13 22.07
CA LEU A 280 -11.65 -28.97 21.21
C LEU A 280 -10.29 -28.57 20.62
N ILE A 281 -10.35 -27.90 19.46
CA ILE A 281 -9.17 -27.28 18.84
C ILE A 281 -8.41 -26.44 19.88
N ASN A 282 -7.09 -26.57 19.89
CA ASN A 282 -6.24 -25.63 20.62
C ASN A 282 -5.95 -24.42 19.72
N PRO A 283 -6.47 -23.21 20.03
CA PRO A 283 -6.30 -22.07 19.14
C PRO A 283 -4.83 -21.65 19.01
N GLU A 284 -4.00 -21.89 20.03
CA GLU A 284 -2.57 -21.57 20.00
C GLU A 284 -1.80 -22.35 18.93
N ASP A 285 -2.35 -23.45 18.40
CA ASP A 285 -1.73 -24.24 17.32
C ASP A 285 -1.72 -23.48 15.98
N TYR A 286 -2.56 -22.45 15.84
CA TYR A 286 -2.78 -21.69 14.60
C TYR A 286 -1.95 -20.42 14.51
N PHE A 287 -1.17 -20.11 15.55
CA PHE A 287 -0.34 -18.91 15.59
C PHE A 287 1.09 -19.27 15.93
N ILE A 288 2.04 -18.56 15.31
CA ILE A 288 3.45 -18.83 15.52
C ILE A 288 3.80 -18.54 16.98
N GLN A 289 4.47 -19.52 17.60
CA GLN A 289 5.04 -19.41 18.94
C GLN A 289 6.57 -19.32 18.90
N GLU A 290 7.20 -19.93 17.89
CA GLU A 290 8.65 -19.94 17.70
C GLU A 290 9.01 -19.86 16.22
N VAL A 291 10.06 -19.09 15.89
CA VAL A 291 10.64 -19.00 14.55
C VAL A 291 12.11 -19.38 14.62
N SER A 292 12.51 -20.30 13.74
CA SER A 292 13.89 -20.80 13.66
C SER A 292 14.59 -20.46 12.36
N GLU A 293 13.84 -20.17 11.29
CA GLU A 293 14.38 -19.69 10.02
C GLU A 293 13.42 -18.64 9.42
N VAL A 294 13.99 -17.62 8.81
CA VAL A 294 13.26 -16.53 8.13
C VAL A 294 13.57 -16.57 6.64
N GLU A 295 12.56 -16.29 5.83
CA GLU A 295 12.66 -16.06 4.40
C GLU A 295 12.33 -14.59 4.10
N ALA A 296 12.97 -14.03 3.08
CA ALA A 296 12.65 -12.72 2.55
C ALA A 296 12.02 -12.85 1.18
N THR A 297 10.99 -12.06 0.91
CA THR A 297 10.36 -11.95 -0.39
C THR A 297 10.18 -10.48 -0.77
N TYR A 298 10.02 -10.21 -2.07
CA TYR A 298 9.61 -8.92 -2.60
C TYR A 298 8.73 -9.13 -3.83
N TYR A 299 8.00 -8.11 -4.25
CA TYR A 299 7.21 -8.16 -5.48
C TYR A 299 8.00 -7.54 -6.63
N ASP A 300 8.14 -8.28 -7.74
CA ASP A 300 8.73 -7.74 -8.96
C ASP A 300 7.82 -6.70 -9.63
N GLU A 301 8.30 -6.05 -10.70
CA GLU A 301 7.55 -5.04 -11.45
C GLU A 301 6.23 -5.55 -12.05
N LYS A 302 6.01 -6.88 -12.10
CA LYS A 302 4.79 -7.53 -12.58
C LYS A 302 3.86 -7.93 -11.43
N GLY A 303 4.19 -7.57 -10.19
CA GLY A 303 3.46 -7.95 -9.00
C GLY A 303 3.61 -9.43 -8.63
N LYS A 304 4.64 -10.12 -9.13
CA LYS A 304 4.92 -11.51 -8.76
C LYS A 304 5.85 -11.52 -7.55
N GLU A 305 5.49 -12.30 -6.53
CA GLU A 305 6.36 -12.54 -5.39
C GLU A 305 7.63 -13.32 -5.79
N VAL A 306 8.78 -12.83 -5.35
CA VAL A 306 10.12 -13.39 -5.58
C VAL A 306 10.78 -13.63 -4.23
N ILE A 307 11.21 -14.87 -4.01
CA ILE A 307 12.00 -15.25 -2.83
C ILE A 307 13.43 -14.80 -3.03
N VAL A 308 14.02 -14.19 -2.00
CA VAL A 308 15.40 -13.72 -2.00
C VAL A 308 16.12 -14.21 -0.74
N SER A 309 17.41 -14.50 -0.89
CA SER A 309 18.28 -14.83 0.23
C SER A 309 18.43 -13.64 1.18
N LEU A 310 18.41 -13.87 2.49
CA LEU A 310 18.72 -12.84 3.49
C LEU A 310 20.09 -12.18 3.25
N ASN A 311 21.02 -12.86 2.57
CA ASN A 311 22.35 -12.34 2.24
C ASN A 311 22.44 -11.63 0.89
N GLU A 312 21.35 -11.55 0.12
CA GLU A 312 21.32 -10.99 -1.23
C GLU A 312 20.10 -10.08 -1.46
N ILE A 313 19.67 -9.37 -0.41
CA ILE A 313 18.51 -8.47 -0.48
C ILE A 313 18.78 -7.36 -1.50
N PRO A 314 17.90 -7.11 -2.49
CA PRO A 314 18.08 -6.02 -3.42
C PRO A 314 17.97 -4.67 -2.71
N THR A 315 18.76 -3.68 -3.14
CA THR A 315 18.66 -2.29 -2.67
C THR A 315 17.41 -1.62 -3.26
N ASN A 316 16.90 -0.57 -2.61
CA ASN A 316 15.74 0.22 -3.02
C ASN A 316 14.46 -0.61 -3.24
N THR A 317 14.19 -1.57 -2.35
CA THR A 317 13.11 -2.55 -2.52
C THR A 317 12.36 -2.77 -1.21
N TYR A 318 11.03 -2.84 -1.27
CA TYR A 318 10.21 -3.26 -0.13
C TYR A 318 10.31 -4.77 0.07
N ILE A 319 10.72 -5.17 1.27
CA ILE A 319 10.98 -6.56 1.63
C ILE A 319 9.89 -7.02 2.61
N HIS A 320 9.33 -8.19 2.34
CA HIS A 320 8.45 -8.91 3.23
C HIS A 320 9.25 -10.04 3.88
N PHE A 321 9.17 -10.17 5.20
CA PHE A 321 9.82 -11.26 5.93
C PHE A 321 8.76 -12.26 6.36
N LYS A 322 9.04 -13.55 6.16
CA LYS A 322 8.15 -14.64 6.55
C LYS A 322 8.91 -15.67 7.36
N ALA A 323 8.25 -16.29 8.31
CA ALA A 323 8.75 -17.45 9.00
C ALA A 323 8.81 -18.64 8.03
N LYS A 324 10.00 -19.17 7.81
CA LYS A 324 10.23 -20.33 6.93
C LYS A 324 10.14 -21.63 7.71
N ASN A 325 10.79 -21.69 8.87
CA ASN A 325 10.68 -22.80 9.81
C ASN A 325 10.17 -22.26 11.13
N TYR A 326 9.00 -22.73 11.55
CA TYR A 326 8.29 -22.24 12.72
C TYR A 326 7.53 -23.36 13.42
N VAL A 327 7.13 -23.08 14.66
CA VAL A 327 6.30 -23.96 15.48
C VAL A 327 5.13 -23.12 16.03
N PRO A 328 3.90 -23.65 16.01
CA PRO A 328 3.49 -24.96 15.47
C PRO A 328 3.38 -25.00 13.93
N ALA A 329 3.50 -26.18 13.32
CA ALA A 329 3.41 -26.33 11.87
C ALA A 329 2.02 -25.99 11.29
N LYS A 330 0.99 -25.93 12.15
CA LYS A 330 -0.38 -25.54 11.77
C LYS A 330 -0.60 -24.03 11.79
N SER A 331 0.42 -23.22 12.11
CA SER A 331 0.28 -21.76 12.07
C SER A 331 -0.04 -21.27 10.66
N ILE A 332 -1.04 -20.39 10.57
CA ILE A 332 -1.59 -19.91 9.30
C ILE A 332 -1.04 -18.54 8.88
N ASP A 333 -0.68 -17.71 9.85
CA ASP A 333 -0.04 -16.42 9.62
C ASP A 333 1.45 -16.59 9.89
N ILE A 334 2.21 -16.54 8.79
CA ILE A 334 3.65 -16.73 8.78
C ILE A 334 4.40 -15.44 8.49
N ASP A 335 3.70 -14.32 8.34
CA ASP A 335 4.35 -13.05 8.09
C ASP A 335 5.00 -12.51 9.37
N LEU A 336 6.10 -11.79 9.19
CA LEU A 336 6.77 -11.03 10.24
C LEU A 336 6.52 -9.54 10.01
N TYR A 337 6.04 -8.90 11.05
CA TYR A 337 5.52 -7.54 11.00
C TYR A 337 6.49 -6.53 11.62
N ALA A 338 6.53 -5.35 10.99
CA ALA A 338 7.11 -4.14 11.55
C ALA A 338 6.08 -3.44 12.45
N ILE A 339 5.92 -3.92 13.69
CA ILE A 339 5.05 -3.30 14.70
C ILE A 339 5.89 -2.48 15.70
N GLU A 340 5.23 -1.87 16.70
CA GLU A 340 5.92 -1.18 17.79
C GLU A 340 6.99 -2.08 18.44
N GLY A 341 8.24 -1.60 18.48
CA GLY A 341 9.41 -2.36 18.92
C GLY A 341 10.27 -2.94 17.79
N ALA A 342 9.73 -3.03 16.57
CA ALA A 342 10.52 -3.43 15.39
C ALA A 342 11.64 -2.42 15.15
N SER A 343 12.82 -2.93 14.79
CA SER A 343 14.01 -2.09 14.65
C SER A 343 15.01 -2.68 13.67
N SER A 344 15.85 -1.80 13.13
CA SER A 344 17.02 -2.14 12.33
C SER A 344 18.26 -1.63 13.05
N SER A 345 19.30 -2.45 13.15
CA SER A 345 20.58 -2.00 13.70
C SER A 345 21.27 -0.96 12.81
N ASN A 346 20.81 -0.79 11.56
CA ASN A 346 21.34 0.17 10.60
C ASN A 346 20.23 0.71 9.68
N GLU A 347 19.60 1.79 10.12
CA GLU A 347 18.50 2.46 9.41
C GLU A 347 18.92 3.06 8.05
N LYS A 348 20.22 3.16 7.75
CA LYS A 348 20.66 3.54 6.40
C LYS A 348 20.56 2.39 5.40
N VAL A 349 20.58 1.15 5.87
CA VAL A 349 20.51 -0.07 5.05
C VAL A 349 19.08 -0.55 4.93
N MET A 350 18.37 -0.63 6.06
CA MET A 350 16.96 -1.05 6.12
C MET A 350 16.18 -0.07 6.98
N VAL A 351 15.26 0.65 6.35
CA VAL A 351 14.31 1.54 7.00
C VAL A 351 13.05 0.77 7.34
N ILE A 352 12.48 1.08 8.50
CA ILE A 352 11.17 0.60 8.91
C ILE A 352 10.24 1.82 8.89
N ASP A 353 9.33 1.86 7.93
CA ASP A 353 8.33 2.93 7.79
C ASP A 353 6.92 2.36 7.97
N GLY A 354 6.26 2.77 9.06
CA GLY A 354 5.00 2.18 9.48
C GLY A 354 5.12 0.67 9.64
N SER A 355 4.38 -0.07 8.82
CA SER A 355 4.31 -1.54 8.84
C SER A 355 5.19 -2.24 7.80
N SER A 356 6.17 -1.54 7.20
CA SER A 356 6.96 -2.05 6.07
C SER A 356 8.46 -2.02 6.34
N PHE A 357 9.20 -2.95 5.71
CA PHE A 357 10.67 -2.96 5.66
C PHE A 357 11.13 -2.53 4.25
N HIS A 358 11.95 -1.49 4.16
CA HIS A 358 12.43 -0.95 2.88
C HIS A 358 13.96 -0.87 2.87
N SER A 359 14.58 -1.58 1.92
CA SER A 359 16.03 -1.53 1.74
C SER A 359 16.43 -0.22 1.04
N GLU A 360 17.34 0.54 1.62
CA GLU A 360 17.73 1.86 1.11
C GLU A 360 19.15 1.88 0.56
N LYS A 361 20.08 1.21 1.25
CA LYS A 361 21.49 1.12 0.85
C LYS A 361 22.04 -0.27 1.08
N SER A 362 23.05 -0.61 0.31
CA SER A 362 23.86 -1.81 0.50
C SER A 362 24.58 -1.79 1.84
N GLY A 363 24.79 -2.98 2.37
CA GLY A 363 25.39 -3.20 3.69
C GLY A 363 24.63 -4.25 4.48
N THR A 364 24.93 -4.31 5.77
CA THR A 364 24.35 -5.31 6.67
C THR A 364 23.53 -4.65 7.76
N ALA A 365 22.45 -5.31 8.19
CA ALA A 365 21.65 -4.92 9.33
C ALA A 365 21.14 -6.16 10.07
N THR A 366 20.98 -6.05 11.38
CA THR A 366 20.18 -6.99 12.18
C THR A 366 18.78 -6.42 12.30
N ILE A 367 17.78 -7.20 11.91
CA ILE A 367 16.37 -6.84 11.94
C ILE A 367 15.72 -7.49 13.15
N LYS A 368 14.91 -6.70 13.86
CA LYS A 368 13.93 -7.19 14.84
C LYS A 368 12.53 -7.03 14.25
N ALA A 369 11.82 -8.14 14.10
CA ALA A 369 10.44 -8.20 13.63
C ALA A 369 9.60 -9.06 14.59
N TYR A 370 8.28 -9.03 14.44
CA TYR A 370 7.37 -9.75 15.32
C TYR A 370 6.36 -10.58 14.54
N THR A 371 5.98 -11.74 15.05
CA THR A 371 4.79 -12.45 14.56
C THR A 371 3.52 -11.66 14.93
N ALA A 372 2.37 -12.01 14.37
CA ALA A 372 1.09 -11.39 14.77
C ALA A 372 0.85 -11.51 16.29
N THR A 373 1.20 -12.65 16.89
CA THR A 373 1.09 -12.89 18.34
C THR A 373 2.14 -12.19 19.20
N GLY A 374 3.07 -11.44 18.59
CA GLY A 374 4.07 -10.65 19.29
C GLY A 374 5.34 -11.43 19.68
N VAL A 375 5.61 -12.59 19.05
CA VAL A 375 6.88 -13.30 19.23
C VAL A 375 7.99 -12.51 18.53
N GLU A 376 8.99 -12.06 19.28
CA GLU A 376 10.15 -11.34 18.73
C GLU A 376 11.06 -12.30 17.95
N VAL A 377 11.39 -11.92 16.72
CA VAL A 377 12.32 -12.64 15.85
C VAL A 377 13.44 -11.69 15.45
N SER A 378 14.69 -12.10 15.69
CA SER A 378 15.88 -11.34 15.31
C SER A 378 16.70 -12.12 14.28
N PHE A 379 17.08 -11.48 13.18
CA PHE A 379 17.87 -12.10 12.11
C PHE A 379 18.73 -11.06 11.39
N ASP A 380 19.84 -11.53 10.80
CA ASP A 380 20.76 -10.69 10.04
C ASP A 380 20.41 -10.70 8.54
N ILE A 381 20.59 -9.55 7.90
CA ILE A 381 20.45 -9.38 6.46
C ILE A 381 21.69 -8.72 5.86
N THR A 382 21.90 -8.96 4.58
CA THR A 382 22.82 -8.23 3.72
C THR A 382 22.05 -7.72 2.50
N VAL A 383 22.04 -6.40 2.35
CA VAL A 383 21.54 -5.71 1.16
C VAL A 383 22.71 -5.56 0.19
N VAL A 384 22.53 -6.05 -1.04
CA VAL A 384 23.56 -6.01 -2.09
C VAL A 384 23.34 -4.82 -3.02
N PRO A 385 24.42 -4.16 -3.48
CA PRO A 385 24.31 -3.00 -4.35
C PRO A 385 23.73 -3.41 -5.71
N VAL A 386 23.01 -2.48 -6.34
CA VAL A 386 22.56 -2.67 -7.72
C VAL A 386 23.79 -2.83 -8.64
N PRO A 387 23.86 -3.90 -9.46
CA PRO A 387 25.00 -4.12 -10.34
C PRO A 387 25.22 -2.95 -11.31
N LEU A 388 26.30 -2.19 -11.07
CA LEU A 388 26.70 -1.11 -11.94
C LEU A 388 27.25 -1.67 -13.26
N LYS A 389 26.79 -1.12 -14.38
CA LYS A 389 27.21 -1.55 -15.73
C LYS A 389 28.13 -0.55 -16.40
N GLU A 390 27.90 0.73 -16.19
CA GLU A 390 28.65 1.78 -16.87
C GLU A 390 28.77 3.04 -16.00
N ILE A 391 29.95 3.67 -16.11
CA ILE A 391 30.20 5.04 -15.65
C ILE A 391 30.36 5.92 -16.89
N SER A 392 29.45 6.87 -17.07
CA SER A 392 29.53 7.85 -18.16
C SER A 392 29.99 9.20 -17.61
N TYR A 393 30.92 9.85 -18.32
CA TYR A 393 31.55 11.11 -17.94
C TYR A 393 31.17 12.21 -18.95
N THR A 394 30.77 13.38 -18.46
CA THR A 394 30.38 14.54 -19.28
C THR A 394 30.94 15.85 -18.73
N ASP A 395 31.51 16.66 -19.60
CA ASP A 395 32.09 17.98 -19.26
C ASP A 395 31.77 19.09 -20.26
N THR A 396 30.70 18.91 -21.05
CA THR A 396 30.28 19.81 -22.13
C THR A 396 30.07 21.27 -21.71
N TYR A 397 29.81 21.53 -20.42
CA TYR A 397 29.54 22.87 -19.88
C TYR A 397 30.62 23.42 -18.96
N SER A 398 31.77 22.74 -18.90
CA SER A 398 32.85 23.07 -17.96
C SER A 398 33.83 24.12 -18.51
N ASP A 399 33.66 24.63 -19.73
CA ASP A 399 34.66 25.49 -20.42
C ASP A 399 36.06 24.85 -20.60
N ILE A 400 36.18 23.52 -20.38
CA ILE A 400 37.36 22.73 -20.71
C ILE A 400 37.52 22.70 -22.24
N GLU A 401 38.73 22.99 -22.70
CA GLU A 401 39.02 22.94 -24.13
C GLU A 401 39.10 21.49 -24.59
N ASN A 402 38.41 21.16 -25.68
CA ASN A 402 38.40 19.82 -26.25
C ASN A 402 38.73 19.88 -27.74
N ASP A 403 39.90 19.40 -28.13
CA ASP A 403 40.31 19.24 -29.52
C ASP A 403 40.37 17.77 -29.88
N LYS A 404 39.39 17.31 -30.69
CA LYS A 404 39.28 15.94 -31.20
C LYS A 404 39.38 14.86 -30.10
N GLY A 405 38.81 15.11 -28.92
CA GLY A 405 38.81 14.19 -27.79
C GLY A 405 39.98 14.38 -26.82
N VAL A 406 40.96 15.23 -27.15
CA VAL A 406 42.02 15.64 -26.23
C VAL A 406 41.53 16.82 -25.40
N LYS A 407 41.57 16.68 -24.07
CA LYS A 407 41.07 17.69 -23.14
C LYS A 407 42.23 18.53 -22.60
N TYR A 408 42.09 19.85 -22.67
CA TYR A 408 43.06 20.81 -22.19
C TYR A 408 42.47 21.67 -21.08
N VAL A 409 43.28 21.87 -20.05
CA VAL A 409 42.97 22.71 -18.88
C VAL A 409 44.09 23.72 -18.68
N TYR A 410 43.77 24.86 -18.08
CA TYR A 410 44.71 25.96 -17.90
C TYR A 410 45.18 26.03 -16.45
N SER A 411 46.48 26.26 -16.25
CA SER A 411 47.10 26.46 -14.94
C SER A 411 46.40 27.56 -14.13
N GLY A 412 46.09 27.31 -12.86
CA GLY A 412 45.46 28.30 -11.97
C GLY A 412 43.98 28.59 -12.24
N ILE A 413 43.30 27.78 -13.06
CA ILE A 413 41.88 27.91 -13.37
C ILE A 413 41.07 26.84 -12.64
N THR A 414 39.89 27.24 -12.16
CA THR A 414 38.87 26.34 -11.60
C THR A 414 37.80 26.02 -12.64
N TYR A 415 37.44 24.75 -12.73
CA TYR A 415 36.42 24.21 -13.62
C TYR A 415 35.28 23.60 -12.80
N ASP A 416 34.04 23.93 -13.14
CA ASP A 416 32.83 23.38 -12.54
C ASP A 416 32.04 22.53 -13.56
N LYS A 417 30.93 21.91 -13.11
CA LYS A 417 29.99 21.14 -13.96
C LYS A 417 30.60 19.95 -14.69
N ILE A 418 31.63 19.35 -14.10
CA ILE A 418 32.14 18.05 -14.54
C ILE A 418 31.23 17.01 -13.89
N THR A 419 30.52 16.22 -14.69
CA THR A 419 29.46 15.33 -14.20
C THR A 419 29.71 13.88 -14.57
N LEU A 420 29.27 13.00 -13.68
CA LEU A 420 29.37 11.55 -13.84
C LEU A 420 27.99 10.94 -13.59
N THR A 421 27.52 10.16 -14.56
CA THR A 421 26.25 9.43 -14.50
C THR A 421 26.50 7.93 -14.44
N LEU A 422 25.61 7.23 -13.76
CA LEU A 422 25.68 5.78 -13.56
C LEU A 422 24.58 5.09 -14.36
N SER A 423 24.89 3.91 -14.89
CA SER A 423 23.92 3.04 -15.55
C SER A 423 23.92 1.66 -14.88
N PRO A 424 22.79 1.20 -14.31
CA PRO A 424 21.52 1.93 -14.14
C PRO A 424 21.65 3.15 -13.18
N SER A 425 20.72 4.10 -13.26
CA SER A 425 20.72 5.34 -12.47
C SER A 425 20.65 5.14 -10.96
N ASP A 426 20.13 3.98 -10.56
CA ASP A 426 19.83 3.60 -9.19
C ASP A 426 21.02 2.90 -8.52
N ALA A 427 22.13 2.73 -9.24
CA ALA A 427 23.39 2.31 -8.65
C ALA A 427 23.87 3.34 -7.61
N GLU A 428 24.51 2.83 -6.56
CA GLU A 428 24.94 3.64 -5.41
C GLU A 428 26.05 4.62 -5.80
N LYS A 429 25.79 5.90 -5.64
CA LYS A 429 26.73 6.95 -6.03
C LYS A 429 27.93 7.01 -5.08
N GLU A 430 27.73 6.70 -3.81
CA GLU A 430 28.78 6.63 -2.78
C GLU A 430 29.74 5.44 -2.97
N ASP A 431 29.36 4.47 -3.81
CA ASP A 431 30.23 3.38 -4.22
C ASP A 431 31.33 3.85 -5.19
N ILE A 432 31.14 5.00 -5.85
CA ILE A 432 32.14 5.56 -6.77
C ILE A 432 33.22 6.30 -5.98
N TYR A 433 34.47 6.02 -6.32
CA TYR A 433 35.63 6.78 -5.87
C TYR A 433 36.51 7.15 -7.06
N PHE A 434 37.40 8.12 -6.87
CA PHE A 434 38.34 8.55 -7.89
C PHE A 434 39.78 8.54 -7.38
N VAL A 435 40.72 8.35 -8.30
CA VAL A 435 42.16 8.49 -8.08
C VAL A 435 42.72 9.42 -9.13
N VAL A 436 43.62 10.31 -8.74
CA VAL A 436 44.39 11.16 -9.65
C VAL A 436 45.83 10.65 -9.65
N ASP A 437 46.38 10.39 -10.82
CA ASP A 437 47.77 9.91 -10.94
C ASP A 437 48.82 10.94 -10.47
N LYS A 438 48.52 12.23 -10.65
CA LYS A 438 49.34 13.39 -10.25
C LYS A 438 48.52 14.42 -9.47
N PRO A 439 48.24 14.15 -8.18
CA PRO A 439 47.37 15.01 -7.35
C PRO A 439 47.97 16.40 -7.06
N GLU A 440 49.27 16.61 -7.30
CA GLU A 440 49.92 17.92 -7.19
C GLU A 440 49.49 18.91 -8.29
N LEU A 441 48.92 18.42 -9.39
CA LEU A 441 48.50 19.23 -10.53
C LEU A 441 47.03 19.69 -10.44
N VAL A 442 46.20 18.99 -9.65
CA VAL A 442 44.76 19.28 -9.55
C VAL A 442 44.20 18.87 -8.19
N THR A 443 43.32 19.72 -7.64
CA THR A 443 42.43 19.35 -6.53
C THR A 443 41.03 19.10 -7.07
N ILE A 444 40.44 17.95 -6.73
CA ILE A 444 39.09 17.56 -7.19
C ILE A 444 38.17 17.44 -5.99
N THR A 445 37.04 18.16 -6.03
CA THR A 445 36.02 18.13 -4.97
C THR A 445 34.72 17.54 -5.52
N PRO A 446 34.24 16.39 -5.01
CA PRO A 446 32.98 15.79 -5.41
C PRO A 446 31.78 16.39 -4.67
N THR A 447 30.65 16.50 -5.37
CA THR A 447 29.32 16.83 -4.84
C THR A 447 28.35 15.79 -5.36
N ILE A 448 27.73 15.02 -4.45
CA ILE A 448 26.75 13.99 -4.82
C ILE A 448 25.37 14.64 -4.90
N GLU A 449 24.77 14.61 -6.08
CA GLU A 449 23.41 15.08 -6.34
C GLU A 449 22.49 13.88 -6.61
N SER A 450 21.17 14.11 -6.69
CA SER A 450 20.19 13.02 -6.84
C SER A 450 20.38 12.21 -8.13
N THR A 451 20.71 12.87 -9.23
CA THR A 451 20.81 12.24 -10.57
C THR A 451 22.25 12.07 -11.07
N VAL A 452 23.20 12.81 -10.52
CA VAL A 452 24.59 12.86 -11.01
C VAL A 452 25.58 12.99 -9.85
N ILE A 453 26.84 12.67 -10.12
CA ILE A 453 27.97 13.09 -9.26
C ILE A 453 28.65 14.26 -9.98
N SER A 454 28.62 15.44 -9.36
CA SER A 454 29.26 16.65 -9.85
C SER A 454 30.66 16.80 -9.26
N TYR A 455 31.59 17.37 -10.01
CA TYR A 455 32.96 17.60 -9.59
C TYR A 455 33.42 19.02 -9.93
N THR A 456 34.19 19.60 -9.01
CA THR A 456 34.93 20.84 -9.22
C THR A 456 36.42 20.53 -9.29
N TYR A 457 37.09 20.99 -10.34
CA TYR A 457 38.52 20.78 -10.57
C TYR A 457 39.25 22.12 -10.42
N GLU A 458 40.18 22.19 -9.48
CA GLU A 458 41.05 23.36 -9.29
C GLU A 458 42.45 23.00 -9.78
N ILE A 459 42.85 23.57 -10.93
CA ILE A 459 44.17 23.29 -11.51
C ILE A 459 45.23 24.12 -10.80
N SER A 460 46.32 23.48 -10.39
CA SER A 460 47.41 24.14 -9.69
C SER A 460 48.00 25.29 -10.51
N SER A 461 48.28 26.41 -9.85
CA SER A 461 48.96 27.57 -10.47
C SER A 461 50.43 27.29 -10.78
N THR A 462 51.01 26.23 -10.21
CA THR A 462 52.41 25.82 -10.47
C THR A 462 52.53 24.76 -11.57
N ALA A 463 51.41 24.27 -12.11
CA ALA A 463 51.41 23.32 -13.22
C ALA A 463 51.96 24.00 -14.49
N LYS A 464 52.74 23.27 -15.29
CA LYS A 464 53.43 23.79 -16.46
C LYS A 464 52.78 23.32 -17.75
N ALA A 465 52.91 24.11 -18.81
CA ALA A 465 52.48 23.70 -20.14
C ALA A 465 53.13 22.36 -20.54
N GLY A 466 52.31 21.42 -21.00
CA GLY A 466 52.73 20.05 -21.35
C GLY A 466 52.66 19.04 -20.20
N ASP A 467 52.43 19.48 -18.95
CA ASP A 467 52.05 18.57 -17.89
C ASP A 467 50.72 17.88 -18.23
N SER A 468 50.50 16.70 -17.68
CA SER A 468 49.24 15.96 -17.86
C SER A 468 48.92 15.15 -16.61
N PHE A 469 47.64 14.99 -16.34
CA PHE A 469 47.13 14.13 -15.27
C PHE A 469 45.93 13.35 -15.78
N THR A 470 45.72 12.18 -15.20
CA THR A 470 44.59 11.28 -15.45
C THR A 470 43.78 11.12 -14.17
N VAL A 471 42.47 11.28 -14.32
CA VAL A 471 41.49 10.98 -13.27
C VAL A 471 40.82 9.65 -13.61
N THR A 472 40.90 8.70 -12.70
CA THR A 472 40.29 7.37 -12.82
C THR A 472 39.14 7.25 -11.83
N PHE A 473 37.90 7.19 -12.33
CA PHE A 473 36.70 6.91 -11.55
C PHE A 473 36.41 5.41 -11.56
N THR A 474 36.17 4.82 -10.39
CA THR A 474 36.00 3.37 -10.22
C THR A 474 34.92 3.07 -9.18
N SER A 475 34.19 1.97 -9.36
CA SER A 475 33.25 1.41 -8.37
C SER A 475 33.99 0.55 -7.34
N LYS A 476 33.67 0.66 -6.05
CA LYS A 476 34.27 -0.23 -5.02
C LYS A 476 33.71 -1.65 -5.13
N ALA A 477 32.40 -1.77 -5.38
CA ALA A 477 31.72 -3.05 -5.53
C ALA A 477 32.06 -3.77 -6.85
N PHE A 478 32.31 -3.01 -7.93
CA PHE A 478 32.60 -3.51 -9.27
C PHE A 478 33.88 -2.88 -9.85
N PRO A 479 35.08 -3.28 -9.38
CA PRO A 479 36.35 -2.62 -9.74
C PRO A 479 36.70 -2.60 -11.23
N ASP A 480 36.13 -3.52 -12.01
CA ASP A 480 36.33 -3.59 -13.47
C ASP A 480 35.56 -2.48 -14.21
N ILE A 481 34.53 -1.89 -13.58
CA ILE A 481 33.78 -0.77 -14.14
C ILE A 481 34.48 0.53 -13.75
N LYS A 482 35.24 1.09 -14.70
CA LYS A 482 35.98 2.33 -14.51
C LYS A 482 35.92 3.26 -15.71
N LYS A 483 36.13 4.55 -15.45
CA LYS A 483 36.26 5.60 -16.47
C LYS A 483 37.52 6.42 -16.23
N GLU A 484 38.36 6.50 -17.25
CA GLU A 484 39.59 7.27 -17.22
C GLU A 484 39.45 8.50 -18.11
N VAL A 485 39.89 9.66 -17.61
CA VAL A 485 39.90 10.92 -18.33
C VAL A 485 41.25 11.61 -18.12
N THR A 486 41.95 11.87 -19.22
CA THR A 486 43.26 12.52 -19.20
C THR A 486 43.14 13.97 -19.65
N TYR A 487 43.79 14.87 -18.92
CA TYR A 487 43.85 16.30 -19.22
C TYR A 487 45.30 16.73 -19.43
N PHE A 488 45.49 17.66 -20.36
CA PHE A 488 46.78 18.29 -20.64
C PHE A 488 46.75 19.74 -20.19
N VAL A 489 47.78 20.15 -19.46
CA VAL A 489 47.91 21.49 -18.92
C VAL A 489 48.47 22.42 -20.00
N LYS A 490 47.79 23.56 -20.18
CA LYS A 490 48.27 24.73 -20.91
C LYS A 490 48.52 25.87 -19.94
N GLU A 491 49.40 26.77 -20.35
CA GLU A 491 49.64 28.01 -19.62
C GLU A 491 48.64 29.07 -20.08
N ALA A 492 48.02 29.76 -19.14
CA ALA A 492 47.16 30.91 -19.43
C ALA A 492 48.00 32.18 -19.53
N ILE A 493 47.81 32.96 -20.58
CA ILE A 493 48.40 34.29 -20.72
C ILE A 493 47.49 35.30 -20.01
N THR A 494 48.03 36.04 -19.03
CA THR A 494 47.24 36.96 -18.19
C THR A 494 47.89 38.34 -18.10
N GLY A 495 47.08 39.37 -17.82
CA GLY A 495 47.55 40.73 -17.55
C GLY A 495 48.26 41.39 -18.73
N GLU A 496 49.32 42.15 -18.44
CA GLU A 496 50.10 42.91 -19.44
C GLU A 496 50.74 42.02 -20.52
N ALA A 497 50.95 40.73 -20.22
CA ALA A 497 51.45 39.75 -21.19
C ALA A 497 50.46 39.52 -22.35
N VAL A 498 49.15 39.70 -22.14
CA VAL A 498 48.13 39.53 -23.20
C VAL A 498 48.36 40.52 -24.32
N THR A 499 48.49 41.81 -24.00
CA THR A 499 48.72 42.86 -24.98
C THR A 499 50.03 42.65 -25.74
N ASN A 500 51.11 42.31 -25.02
CA ASN A 500 52.41 42.04 -25.64
C ASN A 500 52.36 40.83 -26.58
N TYR A 501 51.62 39.78 -26.20
CA TYR A 501 51.46 38.61 -27.05
C TYR A 501 50.64 38.93 -28.31
N LEU A 502 49.50 39.59 -28.16
CA LEU A 502 48.62 39.95 -29.28
C LEU A 502 49.32 40.85 -30.30
N THR A 503 50.09 41.84 -29.84
CA THR A 503 50.80 42.77 -30.72
C THR A 503 52.06 42.19 -31.37
N SER A 504 52.59 41.08 -30.84
CA SER A 504 53.75 40.38 -31.42
C SER A 504 53.37 39.25 -32.39
N HIS A 505 52.08 38.91 -32.50
CA HIS A 505 51.59 37.83 -33.34
C HIS A 505 50.54 38.30 -34.35
N THR A 506 50.39 37.53 -35.42
CA THR A 506 49.30 37.68 -36.37
C THR A 506 48.46 36.42 -36.38
N TYR A 507 47.19 36.57 -36.72
CA TYR A 507 46.24 35.47 -36.73
C TYR A 507 45.63 35.32 -38.11
N LYS A 508 45.62 34.10 -38.63
CA LYS A 508 45.05 33.80 -39.93
C LYS A 508 43.69 33.14 -39.78
N TRP A 509 42.73 33.68 -40.50
CA TRP A 509 41.46 33.06 -40.81
C TRP A 509 41.44 32.63 -42.29
N THR A 510 40.85 31.47 -42.56
CA THR A 510 40.63 30.95 -43.92
C THR A 510 39.17 30.58 -44.06
N HIS A 511 38.49 31.13 -45.07
CA HIS A 511 37.09 30.84 -45.31
C HIS A 511 36.91 29.39 -45.80
N LEU A 512 35.89 28.70 -45.30
CA LEU A 512 35.67 27.27 -45.61
C LEU A 512 35.30 27.01 -47.07
N TYR A 513 34.62 27.97 -47.72
CA TYR A 513 34.02 27.79 -49.04
C TYR A 513 34.57 28.74 -50.12
N SER A 514 35.59 29.54 -49.80
CA SER A 514 36.19 30.47 -50.76
C SER A 514 37.69 30.62 -50.50
N ASN A 515 38.41 31.16 -51.49
CA ASN A 515 39.84 31.46 -51.34
C ASN A 515 40.10 32.76 -50.54
N THR A 516 39.09 33.27 -49.83
CA THR A 516 39.22 34.46 -48.99
C THR A 516 39.94 34.07 -47.70
N THR A 517 41.02 34.79 -47.40
CA THR A 517 41.73 34.69 -46.12
C THR A 517 41.81 36.06 -45.47
N GLY A 518 41.84 36.12 -44.15
CA GLY A 518 42.04 37.35 -43.38
C GLY A 518 43.21 37.21 -42.42
N ILE A 519 44.06 38.23 -42.33
CA ILE A 519 45.15 38.33 -41.36
C ILE A 519 44.78 39.40 -40.34
N LEU A 520 44.43 38.96 -39.14
CA LEU A 520 44.17 39.78 -37.97
C LEU A 520 45.50 40.15 -37.30
N THR A 521 45.75 41.45 -37.12
CA THR A 521 46.94 42.01 -36.49
C THR A 521 46.53 43.04 -35.46
N PHE A 522 47.04 42.92 -34.23
CA PHE A 522 46.87 43.93 -33.20
C PHE A 522 48.00 44.96 -33.31
N ILE A 523 47.66 46.24 -33.39
CA ILE A 523 48.62 47.33 -33.60
C ILE A 523 49.16 47.82 -32.25
N ASP A 524 48.27 47.98 -31.28
CA ASP A 524 48.59 48.39 -29.92
C ASP A 524 47.59 47.79 -28.91
N SER A 525 47.56 48.32 -27.68
CA SER A 525 46.69 47.85 -26.59
C SER A 525 45.19 48.05 -26.81
N THR A 526 44.78 48.84 -27.81
CA THR A 526 43.36 49.16 -28.04
C THR A 526 42.96 49.13 -29.50
N THR A 527 43.88 49.03 -30.46
CA THR A 527 43.60 49.06 -31.89
C THR A 527 44.16 47.86 -32.66
N GLY A 528 43.50 47.48 -33.75
CA GLY A 528 43.94 46.41 -34.64
C GLY A 528 43.36 46.53 -36.04
N LYS A 529 43.77 45.63 -36.92
CA LYS A 529 43.29 45.53 -38.30
C LYS A 529 43.15 44.09 -38.77
N ILE A 530 42.32 43.87 -39.78
CA ILE A 530 42.21 42.64 -40.55
C ILE A 530 42.48 42.97 -42.02
N GLU A 531 43.49 42.35 -42.60
CA GLU A 531 43.82 42.47 -44.03
C GLU A 531 43.35 41.23 -44.77
N TYR A 532 42.51 41.41 -45.78
CA TYR A 532 41.93 40.31 -46.55
C TYR A 532 42.69 40.07 -47.86
N SER A 533 42.64 38.84 -48.38
CA SER A 533 43.35 38.46 -49.62
C SER A 533 42.88 39.21 -50.87
N ASN A 534 41.73 39.88 -50.83
CA ASN A 534 41.23 40.75 -51.90
C ASN A 534 41.74 42.21 -51.80
N GLY A 535 42.53 42.54 -50.78
CA GLY A 535 43.08 43.88 -50.54
C GLY A 535 42.25 44.76 -49.60
N ASP A 536 41.07 44.31 -49.15
CA ASP A 536 40.26 45.05 -48.21
C ASP A 536 40.90 45.06 -46.81
N VAL A 537 40.75 46.17 -46.10
CA VAL A 537 41.27 46.34 -44.75
C VAL A 537 40.15 46.80 -43.82
N THR A 538 39.92 46.04 -42.75
CA THR A 538 39.00 46.42 -41.66
C THR A 538 39.83 46.85 -40.46
N THR A 539 39.67 48.09 -40.00
CA THR A 539 40.30 48.60 -38.76
C THR A 539 39.30 48.59 -37.63
N PHE A 540 39.76 48.35 -36.41
CA PHE A 540 38.90 48.28 -35.22
C PHE A 540 39.62 48.72 -33.95
N THR A 541 38.84 49.07 -32.94
CA THR A 541 39.26 49.11 -31.54
C THR A 541 38.80 47.86 -30.80
N TYR A 542 39.48 47.50 -29.71
CA TYR A 542 39.14 46.30 -28.94
C TYR A 542 39.36 46.43 -27.44
N THR A 543 38.68 45.58 -26.68
CA THR A 543 38.91 45.35 -25.25
C THR A 543 38.85 43.86 -24.94
N ILE A 544 39.58 43.40 -23.91
CA ILE A 544 39.61 41.98 -23.51
C ILE A 544 39.23 41.87 -22.04
N ASN A 545 38.35 40.92 -21.73
CA ASN A 545 37.97 40.56 -20.38
C ASN A 545 37.87 39.03 -20.25
N GLY A 546 38.89 38.40 -19.68
CA GLY A 546 38.99 36.94 -19.61
C GLY A 546 38.99 36.29 -21.00
N LYS A 547 38.09 35.34 -21.23
CA LYS A 547 37.90 34.64 -22.53
C LYS A 547 37.10 35.44 -23.56
N LYS A 548 36.81 36.72 -23.30
CA LYS A 548 35.98 37.58 -24.18
C LYS A 548 36.82 38.70 -24.78
N ILE A 549 36.64 38.93 -26.08
CA ILE A 549 37.19 40.08 -26.81
C ILE A 549 36.04 40.87 -27.41
N ASN A 550 35.94 42.17 -27.12
CA ASN A 550 34.95 43.04 -27.74
C ASN A 550 35.60 43.86 -28.83
N ILE A 551 35.04 43.84 -30.04
CA ILE A 551 35.53 44.56 -31.20
C ILE A 551 34.58 45.71 -31.54
N THR A 552 35.12 46.86 -31.92
CA THR A 552 34.38 47.99 -32.51
C THR A 552 35.07 48.45 -33.79
N ILE A 553 34.43 48.24 -34.93
CA ILE A 553 34.98 48.59 -36.24
C ILE A 553 35.02 50.10 -36.41
N THR A 554 36.14 50.59 -36.93
CA THR A 554 36.41 52.02 -37.19
C THR A 554 36.56 52.36 -38.68
N SER A 555 36.68 51.35 -39.56
CA SER A 555 36.72 51.57 -41.02
C SER A 555 35.33 51.83 -41.61
N GLU A 556 35.21 52.74 -42.57
CA GLU A 556 33.93 53.13 -43.17
C GLU A 556 33.23 52.01 -43.98
N ASN A 557 34.00 51.11 -44.62
CA ASN A 557 33.47 50.02 -45.45
C ASN A 557 34.17 48.69 -45.11
N PRO A 558 33.85 48.04 -43.97
CA PRO A 558 34.46 46.77 -43.59
C PRO A 558 33.92 45.62 -44.46
N LEU A 559 34.76 44.62 -44.74
CA LEU A 559 34.32 43.42 -45.48
C LEU A 559 33.37 42.55 -44.64
N ARG A 560 33.57 42.51 -43.31
CA ARG A 560 32.75 41.78 -42.34
C ARG A 560 32.51 42.64 -41.10
N ASP A 561 31.30 42.56 -40.56
CA ASP A 561 30.89 43.37 -39.41
C ASP A 561 31.08 42.61 -38.08
N TYR A 562 32.31 42.59 -37.56
CA TYR A 562 32.63 41.98 -36.28
C TYR A 562 32.28 42.86 -35.05
N ASN A 563 31.43 43.87 -35.18
CA ASN A 563 31.04 44.67 -34.01
C ASN A 563 30.35 43.79 -32.96
N GLY A 564 30.94 43.72 -31.76
CA GLY A 564 30.38 42.96 -30.64
C GLY A 564 31.38 42.04 -29.95
N GLU A 565 30.84 41.04 -29.25
CA GLU A 565 31.60 40.10 -28.43
C GLU A 565 32.07 38.89 -29.25
N GLY A 566 33.37 38.63 -29.23
CA GLY A 566 34.03 37.42 -29.68
C GLY A 566 34.64 36.63 -28.52
N GLU A 567 35.15 35.45 -28.84
CA GLU A 567 35.76 34.52 -27.88
C GLU A 567 37.27 34.43 -28.13
N ILE A 568 38.06 34.31 -27.06
CA ILE A 568 39.51 34.13 -27.12
C ILE A 568 39.94 33.01 -26.17
N LEU A 569 40.82 32.12 -26.64
CA LEU A 569 41.43 31.11 -25.78
C LEU A 569 42.42 31.77 -24.81
N LEU A 570 42.61 31.19 -23.62
CA LEU A 570 43.49 31.77 -22.60
C LEU A 570 44.98 31.64 -22.95
N ASP A 571 45.37 30.74 -23.86
CA ASP A 571 46.72 30.71 -24.44
C ASP A 571 46.88 31.69 -25.62
N LEU A 572 45.82 32.42 -25.96
CA LEU A 572 45.74 33.34 -27.10
C LEU A 572 46.09 32.67 -28.43
N SER A 573 46.02 31.35 -28.56
CA SER A 573 46.33 30.66 -29.82
C SER A 573 45.22 30.81 -30.88
N LYS A 574 44.02 31.16 -30.42
CA LYS A 574 42.81 31.24 -31.25
C LYS A 574 41.89 32.35 -30.78
N ILE A 575 41.36 33.08 -31.75
CA ILE A 575 40.37 34.15 -31.58
C ILE A 575 39.18 33.82 -32.50
N VAL A 576 37.96 33.90 -31.98
CA VAL A 576 36.73 33.69 -32.72
C VAL A 576 35.94 34.99 -32.73
N LEU A 577 35.75 35.56 -33.91
CA LEU A 577 34.96 36.78 -34.10
C LEU A 577 33.64 36.42 -34.79
N GLY A 578 32.54 37.00 -34.33
CA GLY A 578 31.21 36.80 -34.90
C GLY A 578 30.73 38.04 -35.64
N ASP A 579 30.04 37.87 -36.76
CA ASP A 579 29.57 38.98 -37.61
C ASP A 579 28.11 39.43 -37.32
N GLY A 580 27.56 39.03 -36.18
CA GLY A 580 26.16 39.32 -35.81
C GLY A 580 25.09 38.54 -36.59
N ILE A 581 25.45 37.81 -37.67
CA ILE A 581 24.51 37.07 -38.56
C ILE A 581 24.82 35.56 -38.57
N ASN A 582 25.21 35.01 -37.40
CA ASN A 582 25.51 33.59 -37.17
C ASN A 582 26.76 33.02 -37.90
N VAL A 583 27.63 33.85 -38.47
CA VAL A 583 28.94 33.37 -38.96
C VAL A 583 30.01 33.63 -37.91
N ARG A 584 30.73 32.57 -37.50
CA ARG A 584 31.85 32.64 -36.56
C ARG A 584 33.15 32.34 -37.29
N ASP A 585 33.98 33.36 -37.41
CA ASP A 585 35.28 33.27 -38.07
C ASP A 585 36.38 32.99 -37.04
N THR A 586 37.04 31.86 -37.22
CA THR A 586 38.14 31.41 -36.37
C THR A 586 39.48 31.87 -36.93
N PHE A 587 40.14 32.76 -36.22
CA PHE A 587 41.49 33.22 -36.45
C PHE A 587 42.46 32.42 -35.57
N VAL A 588 43.45 31.78 -36.18
CA VAL A 588 44.47 30.97 -35.49
C VAL A 588 45.82 31.65 -35.63
N VAL A 589 46.60 31.69 -34.55
CA VAL A 589 47.94 32.28 -34.53
C VAL A 589 48.81 31.66 -35.64
N GLN A 590 49.58 32.50 -36.34
CA GLN A 590 50.49 32.09 -37.42
C GLN A 590 51.92 31.82 -36.96
#